data_AF-A0A2E7L0X2-F1
#
_entry.id   AF-A0A2E7L0X2-F1
#
_cell.length_a   1.000
_cell.length_b   1.000
_cell.length_c   1.000
_cell.angle_alpha   90.00
_cell.angle_beta   90.00
_cell.angle_gamma   90.00
#
_symmetry.space_group_name_H-M   'P 1'
#
loop_
_entity.id
_entity.type
_entity.pdbx_description
1 polymer ?
#
loop_
_entity_poly.entity_id
_entity_poly.type
_entity_poly.pdbx_seq_one_letter_code
_entity_poly.pdbx_strand_id
1 'polypeptide(L)'
;MTPLPHIATAFTCLIVLVAADTGQGEVPLHRDSVIQFATQHESATLLKKRDRFVTAMSSFDRQARLRVSRDVSEKEYLEFSSSQAIAWKPEEVARLTQVIKRLEQRLATFKIPFPKRILLVRTTGKEEGGAAYCRSSGIILPKGKPGPDSAAAERLLLHELFHILSSHQRELRHHLYALIGFYPCQEIQLPGGLRDRKITNPDGPRIAYYVELEENDKKLAVVPVLYASVDRFPEGAKNFFQVMQFKLMRIVRMEDQWQAHLKDGAPTFIEVNARQMKPASLFAKIGKNTGYIIHPDEILADNFVHLVLDKKDLPSPQLVHDMRTLLSPGSP
;
A
#
# COMPACT_ATOMS: atom_id res chain seq x y z
N MET A 1 -71.62 55.65 -4.79
CA MET A 1 -70.76 54.85 -3.88
C MET A 1 -70.34 53.61 -4.63
N THR A 2 -69.13 53.63 -5.18
CA THR A 2 -68.48 52.54 -5.91
C THR A 2 -67.25 52.12 -5.11
N PRO A 3 -67.01 50.82 -4.83
CA PRO A 3 -65.85 50.42 -4.07
C PRO A 3 -64.63 50.27 -5.00
N LEU A 4 -63.47 50.74 -4.52
CA LEU A 4 -62.16 50.52 -5.11
C LEU A 4 -61.75 49.03 -4.95
N PRO A 5 -61.01 48.44 -5.91
CA PRO A 5 -60.53 47.08 -5.77
C PRO A 5 -59.25 47.03 -4.93
N HIS A 6 -59.19 46.09 -3.99
CA HIS A 6 -57.99 45.77 -3.23
C HIS A 6 -56.99 45.02 -4.12
N ILE A 7 -55.80 45.58 -4.29
CA ILE A 7 -54.66 44.91 -4.91
C ILE A 7 -54.01 44.01 -3.85
N ALA A 8 -54.18 42.70 -3.99
CA ALA A 8 -53.46 41.71 -3.18
C ALA A 8 -52.05 41.52 -3.75
N THR A 9 -51.04 41.98 -3.02
CA THR A 9 -49.63 41.76 -3.36
C THR A 9 -49.23 40.34 -2.94
N ALA A 10 -49.15 39.43 -3.90
CA ALA A 10 -48.62 38.09 -3.67
C ALA A 10 -47.10 38.16 -3.50
N PHE A 11 -46.61 37.91 -2.29
CA PHE A 11 -45.18 37.68 -2.02
C PHE A 11 -44.80 36.29 -2.51
N THR A 12 -44.21 36.22 -3.70
CA THR A 12 -43.57 35.00 -4.21
C THR A 12 -42.27 34.79 -3.44
N CYS A 13 -42.30 33.94 -2.41
CA CYS A 13 -41.11 33.49 -1.70
C CYS A 13 -40.29 32.61 -2.65
N LEU A 14 -39.31 33.20 -3.32
CA LEU A 14 -38.33 32.49 -4.12
C LEU A 14 -37.39 31.73 -3.15
N ILE A 15 -37.70 30.47 -2.87
CA ILE A 15 -36.78 29.56 -2.19
C ILE A 15 -35.61 29.32 -3.16
N VAL A 16 -34.52 30.05 -2.94
CA VAL A 16 -33.23 29.74 -3.54
C VAL A 16 -32.77 28.44 -2.89
N LEU A 17 -33.02 27.32 -3.55
CA LEU A 17 -32.31 26.08 -3.29
C LEU A 17 -30.84 26.34 -3.62
N VAL A 18 -30.06 26.69 -2.61
CA VAL A 18 -28.61 26.55 -2.66
C VAL A 18 -28.36 25.06 -2.83
N ALA A 19 -28.04 24.65 -4.07
CA ALA A 19 -27.46 23.35 -4.30
C ALA A 19 -26.19 23.29 -3.45
N ALA A 20 -26.24 22.51 -2.37
CA ALA A 20 -25.05 22.12 -1.67
C ALA A 20 -24.19 21.38 -2.69
N ASP A 21 -23.15 22.06 -3.16
CA ASP A 21 -22.06 21.42 -3.86
C ASP A 21 -21.50 20.39 -2.88
N THR A 22 -21.88 19.14 -3.07
CA THR A 22 -21.48 18.03 -2.21
C THR A 22 -20.05 17.66 -2.59
N GLY A 23 -19.12 18.56 -2.28
CA GLY A 23 -17.71 18.22 -2.18
C GLY A 23 -17.62 17.02 -1.26
N GLN A 24 -17.25 15.85 -1.82
CA GLN A 24 -17.11 14.63 -1.06
C GLN A 24 -16.09 14.88 0.06
N GLY A 25 -16.60 15.00 1.28
CA GLY A 25 -15.97 15.76 2.35
C GLY A 25 -14.59 15.27 2.75
N GLU A 26 -13.69 16.22 2.99
CA GLU A 26 -12.44 15.96 3.70
C GLU A 26 -12.75 15.59 5.15
N VAL A 27 -12.08 14.56 5.65
CA VAL A 27 -12.18 14.10 7.03
C VAL A 27 -10.83 14.30 7.70
N PRO A 28 -10.75 15.03 8.83
CA PRO A 28 -9.53 15.13 9.62
C PRO A 28 -8.98 13.74 9.97
N LEU A 29 -7.67 13.55 9.82
CA LEU A 29 -7.00 12.30 10.16
C LEU A 29 -6.00 12.52 11.29
N HIS A 30 -5.08 13.47 11.15
CA HIS A 30 -4.02 13.67 12.12
C HIS A 30 -3.34 15.02 11.89
N ARG A 31 -3.40 15.92 12.87
CA ARG A 31 -2.82 17.28 12.77
C ARG A 31 -3.40 18.03 11.55
N ASP A 32 -2.56 18.44 10.60
CA ASP A 32 -2.95 19.11 9.35
C ASP A 32 -3.21 18.13 8.20
N SER A 33 -3.20 16.82 8.46
CA SER A 33 -3.52 15.78 7.47
C SER A 33 -5.01 15.46 7.43
N VAL A 34 -5.57 15.42 6.22
CA VAL A 34 -6.95 15.01 5.94
C VAL A 34 -7.02 13.82 4.99
N ILE A 35 -8.06 12.99 5.14
CA ILE A 35 -8.47 12.02 4.12
C ILE A 35 -9.58 12.63 3.28
N GLN A 36 -9.40 12.69 1.97
CA GLN A 36 -10.41 13.12 1.01
C GLN A 36 -10.94 11.90 0.26
N PHE A 37 -12.26 11.71 0.23
CA PHE A 37 -12.87 10.71 -0.66
C PHE A 37 -12.74 11.18 -2.11
N ALA A 38 -12.00 10.42 -2.93
CA ALA A 38 -11.79 10.78 -4.31
C ALA A 38 -13.07 10.57 -5.13
N THR A 39 -13.39 11.53 -5.99
CA THR A 39 -14.38 11.33 -7.04
C THR A 39 -13.95 10.22 -8.01
N GLN A 40 -14.88 9.70 -8.81
CA GLN A 40 -14.55 8.73 -9.85
C GLN A 40 -13.51 9.30 -10.84
N HIS A 41 -13.60 10.59 -11.17
CA HIS A 41 -12.67 11.24 -12.09
C HIS A 41 -11.26 11.40 -11.49
N GLU A 42 -11.15 11.83 -10.23
CA GLU A 42 -9.86 11.90 -9.52
C GLU A 42 -9.23 10.50 -9.39
N SER A 43 -10.06 9.50 -9.07
CA SER A 43 -9.65 8.09 -9.01
C SER A 43 -9.09 7.61 -10.36
N ALA A 44 -9.81 7.86 -11.45
CA ALA A 44 -9.35 7.51 -12.80
C ALA A 44 -8.04 8.21 -13.17
N THR A 45 -7.94 9.50 -12.86
CA THR A 45 -6.74 10.32 -13.13
C THR A 45 -5.52 9.80 -12.37
N LEU A 46 -5.66 9.46 -11.09
CA LEU A 46 -4.58 8.87 -10.29
C LEU A 46 -4.14 7.53 -10.87
N LEU A 47 -5.09 6.66 -11.21
CA LEU A 47 -4.80 5.32 -11.73
C LEU A 47 -4.14 5.34 -13.12
N LYS A 48 -4.46 6.35 -13.94
CA LYS A 48 -3.87 6.58 -15.27
C LYS A 48 -2.44 7.14 -15.23
N LYS A 49 -1.93 7.52 -14.06
CA LYS A 49 -0.59 8.14 -13.94
C LYS A 49 0.51 7.14 -14.21
N ARG A 50 1.49 7.54 -15.03
CA ARG A 50 2.78 6.85 -15.17
C ARG A 50 3.69 7.25 -13.99
N ASP A 51 3.58 6.53 -12.88
CA ASP A 51 4.35 6.78 -11.66
C ASP A 51 5.45 5.73 -11.43
N ARG A 52 6.07 5.75 -10.23
CA ARG A 52 7.13 4.80 -9.84
C ARG A 52 6.70 3.33 -9.92
N PHE A 53 5.42 3.05 -9.72
CA PHE A 53 4.88 1.69 -9.76
C PHE A 53 4.82 1.21 -11.20
N VAL A 54 4.19 1.99 -12.08
CA VAL A 54 4.07 1.67 -13.52
C VAL A 54 5.44 1.57 -14.18
N THR A 55 6.36 2.47 -13.85
CA THR A 55 7.74 2.45 -14.37
C THR A 55 8.50 1.19 -13.96
N ALA A 56 8.17 0.61 -12.80
CA ALA A 56 8.85 -0.56 -12.27
C ALA A 56 8.24 -1.90 -12.74
N MET A 57 7.14 -1.86 -13.50
CA MET A 57 6.42 -3.04 -13.97
C MET A 57 7.15 -3.79 -15.08
N SER A 58 7.17 -5.12 -14.94
CA SER A 58 7.56 -6.01 -16.03
C SER A 58 6.46 -6.16 -17.10
N SER A 59 6.77 -6.88 -18.19
CA SER A 59 5.75 -7.32 -19.16
C SER A 59 4.75 -8.29 -18.52
N PHE A 60 5.20 -9.16 -17.61
CA PHE A 60 4.33 -10.07 -16.87
C PHE A 60 3.38 -9.33 -15.93
N ASP A 61 3.85 -8.28 -15.24
CA ASP A 61 3.04 -7.46 -14.34
C ASP A 61 1.75 -6.97 -15.01
N ARG A 62 1.88 -6.50 -16.26
CA ARG A 62 0.76 -5.96 -17.04
C ARG A 62 -0.17 -7.08 -17.53
N GLN A 63 0.40 -8.17 -18.05
CA GLN A 63 -0.34 -9.40 -18.41
C GLN A 63 -1.20 -9.89 -17.26
N ALA A 64 -0.61 -10.01 -16.07
CA ALA A 64 -1.25 -10.62 -14.92
C ALA A 64 -2.36 -9.75 -14.31
N ARG A 65 -2.22 -8.42 -14.40
CA ARG A 65 -3.27 -7.47 -13.96
C ARG A 65 -4.43 -7.38 -14.96
N LEU A 66 -4.17 -7.49 -16.26
CA LEU A 66 -5.22 -7.59 -17.28
C LEU A 66 -5.78 -9.00 -17.44
N ARG A 67 -5.10 -9.99 -16.85
CA ARG A 67 -5.41 -11.42 -16.91
C ARG A 67 -5.42 -11.98 -18.33
N VAL A 68 -4.39 -11.63 -19.11
CA VAL A 68 -4.21 -12.06 -20.50
C VAL A 68 -2.82 -12.67 -20.69
N SER A 69 -2.72 -13.63 -21.61
CA SER A 69 -1.47 -14.33 -21.97
C SER A 69 -0.62 -13.57 -22.99
N ARG A 70 -1.23 -12.64 -23.75
CA ARG A 70 -0.56 -11.80 -24.76
C ARG A 70 0.19 -10.63 -24.13
N ASP A 71 1.12 -10.04 -24.89
CA ASP A 71 1.78 -8.80 -24.47
C ASP A 71 0.77 -7.66 -24.27
N VAL A 72 1.04 -6.87 -23.22
CA VAL A 72 0.24 -5.70 -22.83
C VAL A 72 1.15 -4.49 -22.78
N SER A 73 0.79 -3.47 -23.55
CA SER A 73 1.53 -2.20 -23.56
C SER A 73 1.29 -1.41 -22.27
N GLU A 74 2.21 -0.50 -21.93
CA GLU A 74 2.02 0.40 -20.79
C GLU A 74 0.75 1.25 -20.95
N LYS A 75 0.51 1.76 -22.17
CA LYS A 75 -0.70 2.55 -22.50
C LYS A 75 -1.98 1.76 -22.25
N GLU A 76 -2.04 0.52 -22.73
CA GLU A 76 -3.19 -0.36 -22.54
C GLU A 76 -3.42 -0.65 -21.04
N TYR A 77 -2.34 -0.91 -20.28
CA TYR A 77 -2.44 -1.09 -18.84
C TYR A 77 -3.01 0.15 -18.13
N LEU A 78 -2.55 1.34 -18.49
CA LEU A 78 -3.01 2.59 -17.89
C LEU A 78 -4.48 2.88 -18.22
N GLU A 79 -4.91 2.59 -19.45
CA GLU A 79 -6.32 2.67 -19.86
C GLU A 79 -7.19 1.69 -19.06
N PHE A 80 -6.74 0.45 -18.93
CA PHE A 80 -7.41 -0.56 -18.12
C PHE A 80 -7.49 -0.15 -16.64
N SER A 81 -6.38 0.24 -16.02
CA SER A 81 -6.34 0.64 -14.60
C SER A 81 -7.23 1.86 -14.34
N SER A 82 -7.16 2.87 -15.21
CA SER A 82 -8.01 4.07 -15.14
C SER A 82 -9.50 3.74 -15.23
N SER A 83 -9.89 2.78 -16.08
CA SER A 83 -11.29 2.36 -16.23
C SER A 83 -11.84 1.56 -15.05
N GLN A 84 -10.99 1.16 -14.08
CA GLN A 84 -11.44 0.48 -12.87
C GLN A 84 -11.93 1.44 -11.79
N ALA A 85 -11.77 2.75 -11.97
CA ALA A 85 -12.30 3.76 -11.06
C ALA A 85 -13.83 3.74 -11.02
N ILE A 86 -14.39 3.73 -9.81
CA ILE A 86 -15.84 3.81 -9.57
C ILE A 86 -16.13 4.89 -8.53
N ALA A 87 -17.37 5.38 -8.50
CA ALA A 87 -17.78 6.33 -7.46
C ALA A 87 -17.94 5.63 -6.10
N TRP A 88 -17.63 6.36 -5.02
CA TRP A 88 -18.03 5.99 -3.67
C TRP A 88 -19.54 6.01 -3.53
N LYS A 89 -20.09 5.03 -2.80
CA LYS A 89 -21.50 5.09 -2.39
C LYS A 89 -21.65 5.89 -1.09
N PRO A 90 -22.76 6.64 -0.90
CA PRO A 90 -22.98 7.43 0.30
C PRO A 90 -22.84 6.64 1.62
N GLU A 91 -23.33 5.40 1.65
CA GLU A 91 -23.23 4.53 2.82
C GLU A 91 -21.78 4.10 3.14
N GLU A 92 -20.94 3.94 2.11
CA GLU A 92 -19.52 3.65 2.29
C GLU A 92 -18.79 4.86 2.87
N VAL A 93 -19.08 6.06 2.34
CA VAL A 93 -18.51 7.33 2.84
C VAL A 93 -18.89 7.56 4.30
N ALA A 94 -20.17 7.41 4.65
CA ALA A 94 -20.64 7.60 6.02
C ALA A 94 -19.94 6.64 6.99
N ARG A 95 -19.84 5.37 6.62
CA ARG A 95 -19.18 4.35 7.44
C ARG A 95 -17.69 4.61 7.60
N LEU A 96 -16.97 4.88 6.51
CA LEU A 96 -15.53 5.11 6.54
C LEU A 96 -15.19 6.42 7.24
N THR A 97 -16.02 7.45 7.13
CA THR A 97 -15.89 8.67 7.94
C THR A 97 -15.86 8.36 9.43
N GLN A 98 -16.73 7.46 9.91
CA GLN A 98 -16.71 7.06 11.32
C GLN A 98 -15.46 6.27 11.71
N VAL A 99 -14.96 5.43 10.80
CA VAL A 99 -13.68 4.72 11.00
C VAL A 99 -12.53 5.73 11.11
N ILE A 100 -12.43 6.66 10.17
CA ILE A 100 -11.37 7.68 10.12
C ILE A 100 -11.37 8.54 11.39
N LYS A 101 -12.55 8.96 11.88
CA LYS A 101 -12.65 9.70 13.16
C LYS A 101 -12.14 8.90 14.36
N ARG A 102 -12.36 7.58 14.40
CA ARG A 102 -11.75 6.73 15.44
C ARG A 102 -10.23 6.65 15.28
N LEU A 103 -9.74 6.53 14.05
CA LEU A 103 -8.31 6.53 13.79
C LEU A 103 -7.66 7.86 14.20
N GLU A 104 -8.30 8.99 13.94
CA GLU A 104 -7.84 10.32 14.38
C GLU A 104 -7.60 10.36 15.89
N GLN A 105 -8.57 9.90 16.68
CA GLN A 105 -8.43 9.82 18.13
C GLN A 105 -7.27 8.93 18.58
N ARG A 106 -7.10 7.76 17.93
CA ARG A 106 -6.01 6.83 18.24
C ARG A 106 -4.64 7.38 17.87
N LEU A 107 -4.56 8.10 16.76
CA LEU A 107 -3.32 8.66 16.21
C LEU A 107 -2.88 9.94 16.95
N ALA A 108 -3.78 10.59 17.70
CA ALA A 108 -3.54 11.87 18.36
C ALA A 108 -2.29 11.92 19.25
N THR A 109 -1.92 10.80 19.88
CA THR A 109 -0.74 10.72 20.77
C THR A 109 0.60 10.65 20.03
N PHE A 110 0.57 10.45 18.71
CA PHE A 110 1.78 10.27 17.90
C PHE A 110 2.18 11.56 17.16
N LYS A 111 3.42 11.59 16.67
CA LYS A 111 3.94 12.64 15.77
C LYS A 111 4.21 12.07 14.39
N ILE A 112 3.16 11.54 13.76
CA ILE A 112 3.28 10.94 12.43
C ILE A 112 3.22 12.03 11.35
N PRO A 113 4.27 12.19 10.52
CA PRO A 113 4.30 13.18 9.44
C PRO A 113 3.63 12.62 8.18
N PHE A 114 2.30 12.44 8.24
CA PHE A 114 1.51 12.14 7.05
C PHE A 114 1.54 13.32 6.05
N PRO A 115 1.35 13.07 4.74
CA PRO A 115 1.12 14.15 3.80
C PRO A 115 -0.17 14.91 4.17
N LYS A 116 -0.24 16.20 3.82
CA LYS A 116 -1.39 17.07 4.13
C LYS A 116 -2.73 16.52 3.64
N ARG A 117 -2.70 15.78 2.53
CA ARG A 117 -3.90 15.20 1.94
C ARG A 117 -3.63 13.79 1.45
N ILE A 118 -4.50 12.86 1.85
CA ILE A 118 -4.51 11.47 1.43
C ILE A 118 -5.82 11.22 0.68
N LEU A 119 -5.74 10.73 -0.55
CA LEU A 119 -6.91 10.39 -1.34
C LEU A 119 -7.38 8.97 -1.01
N LEU A 120 -8.66 8.81 -0.67
CA LEU A 120 -9.29 7.51 -0.56
C LEU A 120 -9.98 7.18 -1.89
N VAL A 121 -9.36 6.30 -2.66
CA VAL A 121 -9.71 5.97 -4.04
C VAL A 121 -10.56 4.71 -4.08
N ARG A 122 -11.59 4.69 -4.93
CA ARG A 122 -12.48 3.54 -5.06
C ARG A 122 -12.36 2.85 -6.41
N THR A 123 -12.22 1.53 -6.40
CA THR A 123 -12.10 0.74 -7.63
C THR A 123 -12.98 -0.51 -7.67
N THR A 124 -13.11 -1.10 -8.86
CA THR A 124 -13.65 -2.45 -9.02
C THR A 124 -12.76 -3.50 -8.36
N GLY A 125 -11.45 -3.25 -8.26
CA GLY A 125 -10.42 -4.15 -7.75
C GLY A 125 -9.83 -5.09 -8.80
N LYS A 126 -10.28 -5.01 -10.07
CA LYS A 126 -9.76 -5.88 -11.13
C LYS A 126 -8.29 -5.59 -11.44
N GLU A 127 -7.88 -4.34 -11.28
CA GLU A 127 -6.54 -3.82 -11.57
C GLU A 127 -5.43 -4.40 -10.67
N GLU A 128 -5.77 -4.82 -9.45
CA GLU A 128 -4.80 -5.31 -8.47
C GLU A 128 -5.29 -6.59 -7.76
N GLY A 129 -6.01 -7.45 -8.51
CA GLY A 129 -6.40 -8.77 -8.00
C GLY A 129 -7.35 -8.76 -6.79
N GLY A 130 -8.00 -7.63 -6.51
CA GLY A 130 -8.87 -7.41 -5.35
C GLY A 130 -8.12 -7.01 -4.07
N ALA A 131 -6.82 -6.67 -4.14
CA ALA A 131 -6.06 -6.14 -3.02
C ALA A 131 -6.35 -4.64 -2.81
N ALA A 132 -6.24 -4.19 -1.56
CA ALA A 132 -6.02 -2.78 -1.27
C ALA A 132 -4.52 -2.51 -1.39
N TYR A 133 -4.17 -1.27 -1.71
CA TYR A 133 -2.78 -0.86 -1.94
C TYR A 133 -2.68 0.66 -1.99
N CYS A 134 -1.46 1.20 -1.94
CA CYS A 134 -1.21 2.62 -2.09
C CYS A 134 -0.48 2.97 -3.40
N ARG A 135 -0.82 4.12 -3.98
CA ARG A 135 -0.09 4.75 -5.09
C ARG A 135 -0.06 6.26 -4.91
N SER A 136 1.13 6.86 -5.00
CA SER A 136 1.34 8.28 -4.62
C SER A 136 0.75 8.51 -3.22
N SER A 137 -0.01 9.59 -2.98
CA SER A 137 -0.72 9.84 -1.72
C SER A 137 -2.15 9.24 -1.70
N GLY A 138 -2.42 8.22 -2.50
CA GLY A 138 -3.72 7.56 -2.57
C GLY A 138 -3.72 6.19 -1.91
N ILE A 139 -4.74 5.92 -1.10
CA ILE A 139 -5.12 4.58 -0.61
C ILE A 139 -6.23 4.06 -1.51
N ILE A 140 -5.98 2.95 -2.22
CA ILE A 140 -6.89 2.39 -3.21
C ILE A 140 -7.65 1.22 -2.59
N LEU A 141 -8.98 1.34 -2.57
CA LEU A 141 -9.88 0.37 -1.97
C LEU A 141 -10.78 -0.31 -3.03
N PRO A 142 -10.60 -1.62 -3.26
CA PRO A 142 -11.40 -2.37 -4.22
C PRO A 142 -12.79 -2.69 -3.69
N LYS A 143 -13.69 -3.13 -4.58
CA LYS A 143 -15.07 -3.41 -4.20
C LYS A 143 -15.15 -4.49 -3.12
N GLY A 144 -15.90 -4.19 -2.06
CA GLY A 144 -16.05 -5.07 -0.91
C GLY A 144 -14.96 -4.90 0.16
N LYS A 145 -14.02 -3.95 0.01
CA LYS A 145 -13.02 -3.61 1.02
C LYS A 145 -13.09 -2.13 1.45
N PRO A 146 -12.90 -1.82 2.75
CA PRO A 146 -13.02 -2.77 3.84
C PRO A 146 -14.45 -3.32 3.92
N GLY A 147 -14.61 -4.55 4.41
CA GLY A 147 -15.92 -5.15 4.66
C GLY A 147 -16.72 -4.38 5.72
N PRO A 148 -17.96 -4.80 6.06
CA PRO A 148 -18.82 -4.07 6.98
C PRO A 148 -18.28 -4.00 8.42
N ASP A 149 -17.39 -4.92 8.81
CA ASP A 149 -16.79 -4.95 10.13
C ASP A 149 -15.87 -3.75 10.38
N SER A 150 -16.16 -2.99 11.45
CA SER A 150 -15.42 -1.77 11.79
C SER A 150 -13.99 -2.06 12.21
N ALA A 151 -13.75 -3.12 12.97
CA ALA A 151 -12.41 -3.44 13.46
C ALA A 151 -11.48 -3.83 12.30
N ALA A 152 -11.98 -4.63 11.36
CA ALA A 152 -11.29 -4.96 10.11
C ALA A 152 -11.05 -3.71 9.25
N ALA A 153 -11.99 -2.76 9.21
CA ALA A 153 -11.81 -1.49 8.51
C ALA A 153 -10.72 -0.61 9.14
N GLU A 154 -10.70 -0.49 10.47
CA GLU A 154 -9.62 0.22 11.20
C GLU A 154 -8.26 -0.42 10.92
N ARG A 155 -8.18 -1.76 11.00
CA ARG A 155 -6.94 -2.50 10.71
C ARG A 155 -6.45 -2.27 9.29
N LEU A 156 -7.35 -2.38 8.30
CA LEU A 156 -7.00 -2.17 6.90
C LEU A 156 -6.50 -0.74 6.67
N LEU A 157 -7.25 0.27 7.10
CA LEU A 157 -6.84 1.65 6.88
C LEU A 157 -5.54 2.01 7.60
N LEU A 158 -5.30 1.49 8.81
CA LEU A 158 -4.02 1.69 9.49
C LEU A 158 -2.85 1.04 8.75
N HIS A 159 -3.06 -0.16 8.17
CA HIS A 159 -2.07 -0.84 7.36
C HIS A 159 -1.72 0.01 6.11
N GLU A 160 -2.72 0.49 5.38
CA GLU A 160 -2.50 1.34 4.20
C GLU A 160 -1.90 2.71 4.57
N LEU A 161 -2.30 3.30 5.71
CA LEU A 161 -1.70 4.54 6.21
C LEU A 161 -0.21 4.36 6.51
N PHE A 162 0.22 3.19 6.96
CA PHE A 162 1.65 2.92 7.12
C PHE A 162 2.39 2.97 5.77
N HIS A 163 1.85 2.40 4.70
CA HIS A 163 2.44 2.50 3.36
C HIS A 163 2.52 3.96 2.89
N ILE A 164 1.50 4.78 3.17
CA ILE A 164 1.56 6.23 2.91
C ILE A 164 2.70 6.88 3.70
N LEU A 165 2.80 6.62 5.00
CA LEU A 165 3.86 7.16 5.85
C LEU A 165 5.25 6.78 5.31
N SER A 166 5.48 5.48 5.12
CA SER A 166 6.75 4.91 4.68
C SER A 166 7.17 5.42 3.30
N SER A 167 6.22 5.56 2.37
CA SER A 167 6.50 6.03 1.01
C SER A 167 6.86 7.51 0.93
N HIS A 168 6.28 8.36 1.80
CA HIS A 168 6.49 9.82 1.76
C HIS A 168 7.66 10.29 2.64
N GLN A 169 8.02 9.52 3.67
CA GLN A 169 8.99 9.93 4.68
C GLN A 169 10.24 9.05 4.62
N ARG A 170 11.12 9.32 3.63
CA ARG A 170 12.27 8.46 3.31
C ARG A 170 13.18 8.16 4.51
N GLU A 171 13.59 9.17 5.27
CA GLU A 171 14.50 8.95 6.40
C GLU A 171 13.81 8.19 7.55
N LEU A 172 12.54 8.49 7.82
CA LEU A 172 11.75 7.71 8.78
C LEU A 172 11.61 6.25 8.33
N ARG A 173 11.39 5.99 7.04
CA ARG A 173 11.38 4.63 6.48
C ARG A 173 12.70 3.91 6.73
N HIS A 174 13.84 4.58 6.56
CA HIS A 174 15.16 4.00 6.88
C HIS A 174 15.24 3.56 8.34
N HIS A 175 14.83 4.42 9.28
CA HIS A 175 14.84 4.08 10.70
C HIS A 175 13.87 2.95 11.04
N LEU A 176 12.66 2.97 10.48
CA LEU A 176 11.65 1.92 10.69
C LEU A 176 12.12 0.56 10.13
N TYR A 177 12.72 0.54 8.93
CA TYR A 177 13.25 -0.69 8.33
C TYR A 177 14.44 -1.24 9.11
N ALA A 178 15.28 -0.36 9.66
CA ALA A 178 16.41 -0.78 10.50
C ALA A 178 15.96 -1.52 11.77
N LEU A 179 14.75 -1.25 12.30
CA LEU A 179 14.20 -2.00 13.45
C LEU A 179 14.05 -3.50 13.17
N ILE A 180 13.82 -3.87 11.91
CA ILE A 180 13.70 -5.26 11.47
C ILE A 180 14.92 -5.73 10.66
N GLY A 181 16.04 -5.01 10.78
CA GLY A 181 17.32 -5.37 10.19
C GLY A 181 17.44 -5.16 8.68
N PHE A 182 16.55 -4.34 8.08
CA PHE A 182 16.65 -3.96 6.67
C PHE A 182 17.37 -2.61 6.52
N TYR A 183 18.28 -2.55 5.55
CA TYR A 183 19.12 -1.38 5.27
C TYR A 183 19.01 -0.97 3.81
N PRO A 184 19.10 0.34 3.49
CA PRO A 184 19.04 0.81 2.11
C PRO A 184 20.24 0.31 1.30
N CYS A 185 19.99 -0.01 0.04
CA CYS A 185 21.03 -0.26 -0.97
C CYS A 185 20.66 0.43 -2.29
N GLN A 186 21.60 0.41 -3.25
CA GLN A 186 21.27 0.72 -4.63
C GLN A 186 20.14 -0.21 -5.11
N GLU A 187 19.28 0.28 -6.00
CA GLU A 187 18.21 -0.53 -6.55
C GLU A 187 18.77 -1.74 -7.32
N ILE A 188 18.36 -2.93 -6.89
CA ILE A 188 18.78 -4.21 -7.48
C ILE A 188 17.85 -4.56 -8.63
N GLN A 189 18.44 -4.80 -9.79
CA GLN A 189 17.72 -5.33 -10.94
C GLN A 189 17.68 -6.86 -10.89
N LEU A 190 16.51 -7.45 -11.14
CA LEU A 190 16.43 -8.90 -11.33
C LEU A 190 17.24 -9.30 -12.58
N PRO A 191 18.03 -10.37 -12.53
CA PRO A 191 18.87 -10.81 -13.64
C PRO A 191 18.08 -11.65 -14.65
N GLY A 192 18.51 -11.60 -15.92
CA GLY A 192 17.98 -12.42 -17.01
C GLY A 192 16.45 -12.37 -17.13
N GLY A 193 15.85 -13.51 -17.50
CA GLY A 193 14.40 -13.63 -17.70
C GLY A 193 13.54 -13.47 -16.43
N LEU A 194 14.13 -13.35 -15.24
CA LEU A 194 13.35 -12.97 -14.04
C LEU A 194 12.90 -11.52 -14.08
N ARG A 195 13.63 -10.64 -14.76
CA ARG A 195 13.24 -9.24 -14.93
C ARG A 195 11.87 -9.12 -15.59
N ASP A 196 11.66 -9.91 -16.65
CA ASP A 196 10.41 -9.91 -17.41
C ASP A 196 9.25 -10.56 -16.65
N ARG A 197 9.56 -11.33 -15.61
CA ARG A 197 8.61 -12.03 -14.73
C ARG A 197 8.44 -11.37 -13.37
N LYS A 198 9.07 -10.22 -13.12
CA LYS A 198 8.92 -9.49 -11.86
C LYS A 198 7.42 -9.23 -11.61
N ILE A 199 6.98 -9.44 -10.37
CA ILE A 199 5.68 -8.97 -9.90
C ILE A 199 5.94 -7.80 -8.97
N THR A 200 5.49 -6.61 -9.36
CA THR A 200 5.75 -5.37 -8.63
C THR A 200 4.72 -5.16 -7.54
N ASN A 201 5.16 -4.94 -6.30
CA ASN A 201 4.30 -4.45 -5.21
C ASN A 201 4.09 -2.92 -5.39
N PRO A 202 2.86 -2.41 -5.50
CA PRO A 202 2.61 -0.96 -5.59
C PRO A 202 3.10 -0.14 -4.38
N ASP A 203 3.07 -0.73 -3.19
CA ASP A 203 3.50 -0.07 -1.95
C ASP A 203 5.03 0.06 -1.85
N GLY A 204 5.74 -0.97 -2.35
CA GLY A 204 7.20 -1.05 -2.43
C GLY A 204 7.71 -1.46 -3.82
N PRO A 205 7.68 -0.60 -4.85
CA PRO A 205 7.91 -1.02 -6.23
C PRO A 205 9.39 -1.26 -6.59
N ARG A 206 10.32 -0.75 -5.78
CA ARG A 206 11.77 -0.83 -6.00
C ARG A 206 12.39 -1.83 -5.04
N ILE A 207 13.31 -2.66 -5.55
CA ILE A 207 14.11 -3.57 -4.73
C ILE A 207 15.34 -2.79 -4.26
N ALA A 208 15.23 -2.07 -3.15
CA ALA A 208 16.26 -1.12 -2.70
C ALA A 208 16.59 -1.24 -1.19
N TYR A 209 16.23 -2.37 -0.59
CA TYR A 209 16.54 -2.68 0.81
C TYR A 209 16.97 -4.13 0.93
N TYR A 210 18.07 -4.35 1.64
CA TYR A 210 18.61 -5.68 1.90
C TYR A 210 18.59 -5.99 3.41
N VAL A 211 18.63 -7.27 3.73
CA VAL A 211 18.86 -7.79 5.08
C VAL A 211 20.04 -8.74 5.04
N GLU A 212 20.87 -8.70 6.08
CA GLU A 212 21.96 -9.67 6.25
C GLU A 212 21.47 -10.86 7.07
N LEU A 213 21.64 -12.07 6.54
CA LEU A 213 21.28 -13.32 7.19
C LEU A 213 22.53 -14.10 7.56
N GLU A 214 22.47 -14.82 8.68
CA GLU A 214 23.52 -15.76 9.09
C GLU A 214 23.03 -17.18 8.79
N GLU A 215 23.66 -17.83 7.83
CA GLU A 215 23.34 -19.19 7.38
C GLU A 215 24.62 -20.01 7.28
N ASN A 216 24.70 -21.15 7.99
CA ASN A 216 25.89 -22.02 8.03
C ASN A 216 27.20 -21.25 8.26
N ASP A 217 27.23 -20.42 9.32
CA ASP A 217 28.36 -19.57 9.72
C ASP A 217 28.81 -18.54 8.66
N LYS A 218 27.96 -18.25 7.66
CA LYS A 218 28.21 -17.23 6.64
C LYS A 218 27.18 -16.12 6.70
N LYS A 219 27.67 -14.89 6.58
CA LYS A 219 26.82 -13.71 6.37
C LYS A 219 26.43 -13.59 4.91
N LEU A 220 25.13 -13.55 4.64
CA LEU A 220 24.54 -13.47 3.32
C LEU A 220 23.66 -12.23 3.24
N ALA A 221 24.01 -11.27 2.41
CA ALA A 221 23.12 -10.17 2.07
C ALA A 221 22.05 -10.67 1.09
N VAL A 222 20.78 -10.38 1.38
CA VAL A 222 19.64 -10.77 0.54
C VAL A 222 18.62 -9.65 0.39
N VAL A 223 17.87 -9.68 -0.70
CA VAL A 223 16.74 -8.78 -0.97
C VAL A 223 15.44 -9.56 -1.17
N PRO A 224 14.29 -9.08 -0.68
CA PRO A 224 13.00 -9.68 -0.96
C PRO A 224 12.63 -9.44 -2.42
N VAL A 225 12.23 -10.51 -3.12
CA VAL A 225 11.81 -10.44 -4.53
C VAL A 225 10.50 -11.14 -4.74
N LEU A 226 9.69 -10.57 -5.63
CA LEU A 226 8.43 -11.12 -6.10
C LEU A 226 8.52 -11.33 -7.61
N TYR A 227 8.24 -12.54 -8.05
CA TYR A 227 8.26 -12.89 -9.47
C TYR A 227 7.29 -14.02 -9.78
N ALA A 228 6.91 -14.18 -11.04
CA ALA A 228 6.04 -15.25 -11.48
C ALA A 228 6.77 -16.58 -11.66
N SER A 229 6.15 -17.68 -11.25
CA SER A 229 6.66 -19.04 -11.51
C SER A 229 6.51 -19.49 -12.97
N VAL A 230 5.86 -18.67 -13.80
CA VAL A 230 5.52 -18.95 -15.21
C VAL A 230 5.89 -17.74 -16.07
N ASP A 231 6.17 -17.97 -17.34
CA ASP A 231 6.66 -16.92 -18.25
C ASP A 231 5.53 -16.07 -18.86
N ARG A 232 4.31 -16.63 -18.91
CA ARG A 232 3.10 -15.99 -19.41
C ARG A 232 1.97 -16.18 -18.42
N PHE A 233 1.09 -15.18 -18.30
CA PHE A 233 -0.04 -15.31 -17.38
C PHE A 233 -1.00 -16.40 -17.88
N PRO A 234 -1.34 -17.42 -17.06
CA PRO A 234 -2.17 -18.53 -17.52
C PRO A 234 -3.61 -18.08 -17.77
N GLU A 235 -4.18 -18.51 -18.90
CA GLU A 235 -5.60 -18.31 -19.16
C GLU A 235 -6.46 -19.01 -18.09
N GLY A 236 -7.50 -18.32 -17.62
CA GLY A 236 -8.37 -18.83 -16.56
C GLY A 236 -7.82 -18.71 -15.13
N ALA A 237 -6.55 -18.32 -14.93
CA ALA A 237 -6.05 -18.01 -13.59
C ALA A 237 -6.80 -16.82 -12.98
N LYS A 238 -7.13 -16.91 -11.68
CA LYS A 238 -7.96 -15.91 -11.00
C LYS A 238 -7.27 -14.57 -10.86
N ASN A 239 -6.01 -14.57 -10.45
CA ASN A 239 -5.15 -13.38 -10.32
C ASN A 239 -3.68 -13.81 -10.19
N PHE A 240 -2.77 -12.84 -10.21
CA PHE A 240 -1.34 -13.07 -10.13
C PHE A 240 -0.87 -13.72 -8.83
N PHE A 241 -1.63 -13.63 -7.73
CA PHE A 241 -1.25 -14.27 -6.45
C PHE A 241 -1.10 -15.79 -6.57
N GLN A 242 -1.80 -16.44 -7.51
CA GLN A 242 -1.72 -17.88 -7.71
C GLN A 242 -0.38 -18.35 -8.29
N VAL A 243 0.33 -17.46 -9.00
CA VAL A 243 1.60 -17.76 -9.67
C VAL A 243 2.76 -16.95 -9.09
N MET A 244 2.49 -16.10 -8.11
CA MET A 244 3.48 -15.26 -7.46
C MET A 244 4.37 -16.09 -6.52
N GLN A 245 5.67 -15.90 -6.65
CA GLN A 245 6.70 -16.46 -5.80
C GLN A 245 7.31 -15.33 -4.97
N PHE A 246 7.46 -15.58 -3.67
CA PHE A 246 8.25 -14.75 -2.78
C PHE A 246 9.51 -15.50 -2.37
N LYS A 247 10.67 -14.88 -2.61
CA LYS A 247 11.98 -15.42 -2.20
C LYS A 247 12.89 -14.31 -1.70
N LEU A 248 13.95 -14.71 -1.00
CA LEU A 248 15.07 -13.83 -0.68
C LEU A 248 16.19 -14.09 -1.68
N MET A 249 16.44 -13.17 -2.59
CA MET A 249 17.52 -13.28 -3.57
C MET A 249 18.83 -12.82 -2.95
N ARG A 250 19.88 -13.64 -3.05
CA ARG A 250 21.22 -13.26 -2.59
C ARG A 250 21.80 -12.17 -3.46
N ILE A 251 22.45 -11.20 -2.82
CA ILE A 251 23.21 -10.14 -3.48
C ILE A 251 24.65 -10.14 -2.99
N VAL A 252 25.54 -9.62 -3.82
CA VAL A 252 26.95 -9.37 -3.49
C VAL A 252 27.32 -7.96 -3.90
N ARG A 253 28.34 -7.42 -3.22
CA ARG A 253 28.96 -6.16 -3.58
C ARG A 253 30.21 -6.43 -4.41
N MET A 254 30.25 -5.93 -5.63
CA MET A 254 31.40 -5.97 -6.54
C MET A 254 31.76 -4.54 -6.91
N GLU A 255 33.01 -4.11 -6.66
CA GLU A 255 33.53 -2.78 -7.06
C GLU A 255 32.54 -1.64 -6.76
N ASP A 256 32.02 -1.65 -5.52
CA ASP A 256 31.03 -0.69 -4.99
C ASP A 256 29.59 -0.77 -5.52
N GLN A 257 29.28 -1.71 -6.41
CA GLN A 257 27.92 -1.94 -6.88
C GLN A 257 27.31 -3.20 -6.27
N TRP A 258 26.05 -3.10 -5.86
CA TRP A 258 25.27 -4.26 -5.43
C TRP A 258 24.63 -4.93 -6.64
N GLN A 259 24.81 -6.25 -6.75
CA GLN A 259 24.22 -7.04 -7.82
C GLN A 259 23.77 -8.40 -7.32
N ALA A 260 22.90 -9.07 -8.09
CA ALA A 260 22.48 -10.43 -7.79
C ALA A 260 23.69 -11.38 -7.74
N HIS A 261 23.75 -12.22 -6.70
CA HIS A 261 24.73 -13.29 -6.63
C HIS A 261 24.31 -14.42 -7.57
N LEU A 262 25.13 -14.65 -8.61
CA LEU A 262 24.92 -15.69 -9.60
C LEU A 262 25.79 -16.91 -9.30
N LYS A 263 25.20 -18.11 -9.43
CA LYS A 263 25.89 -19.40 -9.44
C LYS A 263 25.50 -20.10 -10.73
N ASP A 264 26.49 -20.51 -11.53
CA ASP A 264 26.27 -21.15 -12.84
C ASP A 264 25.35 -20.32 -13.77
N GLY A 265 25.50 -18.99 -13.73
CA GLY A 265 24.69 -18.04 -14.51
C GLY A 265 23.28 -17.77 -13.98
N ALA A 266 22.85 -18.41 -12.88
CA ALA A 266 21.53 -18.25 -12.30
C ALA A 266 21.56 -17.56 -10.92
N PRO A 267 20.57 -16.70 -10.58
CA PRO A 267 20.49 -16.11 -9.26
C PRO A 267 20.23 -17.17 -8.18
N THR A 268 20.84 -16.96 -7.03
CA THR A 268 20.65 -17.84 -5.87
C THR A 268 19.62 -17.26 -4.90
N PHE A 269 18.76 -18.12 -4.36
CA PHE A 269 17.66 -17.75 -3.46
C PHE A 269 17.76 -18.47 -2.13
N ILE A 270 17.17 -17.85 -1.12
CA ILE A 270 16.83 -18.47 0.16
C ILE A 270 15.31 -18.57 0.23
N GLU A 271 14.82 -19.78 0.49
CA GLU A 271 13.40 -20.04 0.70
C GLU A 271 12.95 -19.52 2.06
N VAL A 272 11.77 -18.93 2.12
CA VAL A 272 11.18 -18.45 3.36
C VAL A 272 9.96 -19.27 3.71
N ASN A 273 9.94 -19.82 4.93
CA ASN A 273 8.79 -20.53 5.47
C ASN A 273 8.39 -19.90 6.80
N ALA A 274 7.33 -19.08 6.78
CA ALA A 274 6.80 -18.40 7.96
C ALA A 274 6.30 -19.37 9.04
N ARG A 275 5.70 -20.50 8.65
CA ARG A 275 5.19 -21.49 9.61
C ARG A 275 6.30 -22.18 10.38
N GLN A 276 7.43 -22.42 9.72
CA GLN A 276 8.61 -23.05 10.31
C GLN A 276 9.66 -22.05 10.80
N MET A 277 9.42 -20.75 10.63
CA MET A 277 10.36 -19.67 10.94
C MET A 277 11.75 -19.89 10.32
N LYS A 278 11.78 -20.24 9.02
CA LYS A 278 13.03 -20.44 8.26
C LYS A 278 13.22 -19.39 7.18
N PRO A 279 14.43 -18.82 7.00
CA PRO A 279 15.63 -19.01 7.82
C PRO A 279 15.50 -18.38 9.21
N ALA A 280 16.03 -19.02 10.24
CA ALA A 280 15.89 -18.55 11.63
C ALA A 280 16.49 -17.15 11.85
N SER A 281 17.59 -16.84 11.15
CA SER A 281 18.27 -15.55 11.18
C SER A 281 17.38 -14.40 10.67
N LEU A 282 16.42 -14.65 9.77
CA LEU A 282 15.44 -13.66 9.35
C LEU A 282 14.41 -13.40 10.46
N PHE A 283 13.81 -14.46 11.02
CA PHE A 283 12.77 -14.35 12.04
C PHE A 283 13.29 -13.82 13.38
N ALA A 284 14.59 -13.96 13.64
CA ALA A 284 15.26 -13.28 14.74
C ALA A 284 15.25 -11.74 14.58
N LYS A 285 15.24 -11.23 13.35
CA LYS A 285 15.22 -9.79 13.04
C LYS A 285 13.81 -9.24 12.90
N ILE A 286 12.97 -9.89 12.08
CA ILE A 286 11.64 -9.37 11.75
C ILE A 286 10.58 -9.65 12.84
N GLY A 287 10.94 -10.45 13.85
CA GLY A 287 10.04 -10.87 14.90
C GLY A 287 8.97 -11.87 14.42
N LYS A 288 7.91 -11.99 15.22
CA LYS A 288 6.87 -13.04 15.08
C LYS A 288 5.44 -12.49 15.15
N ASN A 289 5.27 -11.18 14.98
CA ASN A 289 3.96 -10.53 15.13
C ASN A 289 3.04 -10.72 13.91
N THR A 290 3.59 -10.99 12.73
CA THR A 290 2.83 -11.23 11.50
C THR A 290 3.44 -12.34 10.63
N GLY A 291 2.60 -13.00 9.84
CA GLY A 291 3.02 -13.90 8.76
C GLY A 291 3.09 -13.22 7.40
N TYR A 292 2.71 -11.93 7.29
CA TYR A 292 2.73 -11.19 6.03
C TYR A 292 4.09 -10.55 5.80
N ILE A 293 5.02 -11.37 5.31
CA ILE A 293 6.47 -11.09 5.33
C ILE A 293 7.08 -10.86 3.94
N ILE A 294 6.25 -10.67 2.92
CA ILE A 294 6.70 -10.61 1.52
C ILE A 294 7.54 -9.37 1.20
N HIS A 295 7.49 -8.35 2.06
CA HIS A 295 8.26 -7.12 1.95
C HIS A 295 8.38 -6.45 3.35
N PRO A 296 9.47 -5.73 3.68
CA PRO A 296 9.64 -5.07 4.99
C PRO A 296 8.50 -4.10 5.34
N ASP A 297 7.92 -3.44 4.34
CA ASP A 297 6.79 -2.52 4.55
C ASP A 297 5.55 -3.26 5.06
N GLU A 298 5.27 -4.48 4.60
CA GLU A 298 4.12 -5.30 5.06
C GLU A 298 4.31 -5.72 6.51
N ILE A 299 5.54 -6.10 6.87
CA ILE A 299 5.92 -6.50 8.23
C ILE A 299 5.66 -5.33 9.17
N LEU A 300 6.15 -4.14 8.80
CA LEU A 300 6.02 -2.96 9.64
C LEU A 300 4.61 -2.37 9.63
N ALA A 301 3.86 -2.48 8.54
CA ALA A 301 2.46 -2.07 8.47
C ALA A 301 1.60 -2.83 9.50
N ASP A 302 1.77 -4.16 9.60
CA ASP A 302 1.07 -4.94 10.62
C ASP A 302 1.51 -4.61 12.05
N ASN A 303 2.80 -4.33 12.26
CA ASN A 303 3.30 -3.87 13.56
C ASN A 303 2.78 -2.47 13.92
N PHE A 304 2.61 -1.58 12.94
CA PHE A 304 1.98 -0.27 13.13
C PHE A 304 0.51 -0.40 13.49
N VAL A 305 -0.22 -1.34 12.87
CA VAL A 305 -1.60 -1.68 13.28
C VAL A 305 -1.62 -2.13 14.75
N HIS A 306 -0.69 -2.99 15.16
CA HIS A 306 -0.59 -3.43 16.56
C HIS A 306 -0.26 -2.28 17.52
N LEU A 307 0.63 -1.38 17.12
CA LEU A 307 1.00 -0.20 17.87
C LEU A 307 -0.20 0.71 18.15
N VAL A 308 -0.92 1.10 17.09
CA VAL A 308 -2.00 2.09 17.17
C VAL A 308 -3.25 1.51 17.83
N LEU A 309 -3.52 0.22 17.63
CA LEU A 309 -4.61 -0.49 18.31
C LEU A 309 -4.24 -0.96 19.72
N ASP A 310 -3.03 -0.65 20.20
CA ASP A 310 -2.51 -1.02 21.52
C ASP A 310 -2.67 -2.52 21.83
N LYS A 311 -2.39 -3.37 20.84
CA LYS A 311 -2.54 -4.83 20.97
C LYS A 311 -1.59 -5.37 22.03
N LYS A 312 -2.13 -6.16 22.95
CA LYS A 312 -1.38 -6.83 24.03
C LYS A 312 -0.89 -8.21 23.61
N ASP A 313 0.02 -8.77 24.42
CA ASP A 313 0.52 -10.14 24.32
C ASP A 313 1.10 -10.50 22.94
N LEU A 314 1.80 -9.55 22.34
CA LEU A 314 2.48 -9.75 21.08
C LEU A 314 3.68 -10.69 21.25
N PRO A 315 3.93 -11.63 20.32
CA PRO A 315 5.11 -12.49 20.34
C PRO A 315 6.45 -11.74 20.30
N SER A 316 6.47 -10.53 19.73
CA SER A 316 7.65 -9.66 19.64
C SER A 316 7.27 -8.24 20.07
N PRO A 317 7.03 -8.01 21.37
CA PRO A 317 6.50 -6.73 21.86
C PRO A 317 7.54 -5.60 21.75
N GLN A 318 8.83 -5.94 21.83
CA GLN A 318 9.92 -4.97 21.72
C GLN A 318 9.90 -4.22 20.38
N LEU A 319 9.60 -4.89 19.26
CA LEU A 319 9.50 -4.25 17.94
C LEU A 319 8.43 -3.13 17.92
N VAL A 320 7.28 -3.39 18.55
CA VAL A 320 6.20 -2.39 18.65
C VAL A 320 6.59 -1.27 19.61
N HIS A 321 7.34 -1.56 20.68
CA HIS A 321 7.88 -0.55 21.58
C HIS A 321 8.90 0.36 20.88
N ASP A 322 9.86 -0.20 20.13
CA ASP A 322 10.86 0.57 19.41
C ASP A 322 10.23 1.43 18.31
N MET A 323 9.22 0.89 17.60
CA MET A 323 8.41 1.65 16.66
C MET A 323 7.67 2.81 17.34
N ARG A 324 7.11 2.60 18.55
CA ARG A 324 6.49 3.68 19.33
C ARG A 324 7.49 4.78 19.62
N THR A 325 8.71 4.42 20.02
CA THR A 325 9.78 5.38 20.31
C THR A 325 10.13 6.22 19.09
N LEU A 326 10.12 5.67 17.88
CA LEU A 326 10.36 6.44 16.65
C LEU A 326 9.20 7.36 16.24
N LEU A 327 7.97 7.02 16.62
CA LEU A 327 6.75 7.73 16.19
C LEU A 327 6.17 8.68 17.25
N SER A 328 6.80 8.79 18.42
CA SER A 328 6.38 9.64 19.53
C SER A 328 6.99 11.05 19.44
N PRO A 329 6.47 12.04 20.18
CA PRO A 329 7.10 13.37 20.27
C PRO A 329 8.48 13.31 20.94
N GLY A 330 9.49 13.98 20.37
CA GLY A 330 10.83 14.10 20.96
C GLY A 330 11.83 13.04 20.53
N SER A 331 11.45 12.15 19.62
CA SER A 331 12.38 11.24 18.92
C SER A 331 13.41 12.04 18.11
N PRO A 332 14.66 11.56 18.02
CA PRO A 332 15.75 12.26 17.33
C PRO A 332 15.44 12.62 15.87
#